data_AF-A0A258R286-F1
#
_entry.id   AF-A0A258R286-F1
#
_cell.length_a   1.000
_cell.length_b   1.000
_cell.length_c   1.000
_cell.angle_alpha   90.00
_cell.angle_beta   90.00
_cell.angle_gamma   90.00
#
_symmetry.space_group_name_H-M   'P 1'
#
loop_
_entity.id
_entity.type
_entity.pdbx_description
1 polymer ?
#
loop_
_entity_poly.entity_id
_entity_poly.type
_entity_poly.pdbx_seq_one_letter_code
_entity_poly.pdbx_strand_id
1 'polypeptide(L)'
;MAVTTYSGAEQYNFDIVKKFAVMSLVWAVIGMFVGVYIASELAWPFLNFDSPYFSFGRFRPVHTTSVIFGFGGSALFATSYYVVQRTCQTRLISDGMASFTFWGWMAIIVLADISYVLGYTQSREYAEMEWPIDLLIEVVWVTYLILFVGTIMRRKQPHIYVANWFYLAFILATALLHTFNNLAMPIDLFSMKSYSLFAGTQDAMTQWWYGHNAVGFFLTAAFLGMMYYFVPKQAGRPIYSYRLSIVHFWALGFMYMWVGAHHLHWTALPDWTSSLAAAFSILLLMPSWGGMINGIMTLSGAWDKLRTDPVMRFMIVALSF
;
A
#
# COMPACT_ATOMS: atom_id res chain seq x y z
N MET A 1 -34.45 -33.27 25.64
CA MET A 1 -34.11 -31.91 25.15
C MET A 1 -32.65 -31.93 24.74
N ALA A 2 -32.36 -31.92 23.43
CA ALA A 2 -30.99 -31.80 22.96
C ALA A 2 -30.52 -30.37 23.25
N VAL A 3 -29.50 -30.25 24.09
CA VAL A 3 -28.83 -28.96 24.34
C VAL A 3 -28.08 -28.62 23.07
N THR A 4 -28.68 -27.75 22.25
CA THR A 4 -27.97 -27.11 21.15
C THR A 4 -26.95 -26.17 21.77
N THR A 5 -25.71 -26.65 21.95
CA THR A 5 -24.57 -25.76 22.18
C THR A 5 -24.44 -24.90 20.94
N TYR A 6 -24.94 -23.67 20.99
CA TYR A 6 -24.49 -22.62 20.08
C TYR A 6 -22.98 -22.51 20.30
N SER A 7 -22.17 -23.10 19.43
CA SER A 7 -20.77 -22.67 19.36
C SER A 7 -20.85 -21.17 19.06
N GLY A 8 -20.36 -20.35 19.99
CA GLY A 8 -20.44 -18.90 19.85
C GLY A 8 -19.96 -18.55 18.47
N ALA A 9 -20.79 -17.84 17.68
CA ALA A 9 -20.44 -17.45 16.33
C ALA A 9 -19.04 -16.84 16.39
N GLU A 10 -18.05 -17.45 15.72
CA GLU A 10 -16.67 -16.97 15.76
C GLU A 10 -16.70 -15.48 15.40
N GLN A 11 -16.48 -14.65 16.41
CA GLN A 11 -16.48 -13.20 16.25
C GLN A 11 -15.35 -12.87 15.28
N TYR A 12 -15.49 -11.84 14.46
CA TYR A 12 -14.35 -11.37 13.65
C TYR A 12 -13.17 -10.99 14.55
N ASN A 13 -11.95 -11.14 14.05
CA ASN A 13 -10.77 -10.67 14.75
C ASN A 13 -10.66 -9.14 14.57
N PHE A 14 -11.33 -8.39 15.46
CA PHE A 14 -11.26 -6.93 15.48
C PHE A 14 -10.13 -6.38 16.35
N ASP A 15 -9.51 -7.21 17.20
CA ASP A 15 -8.34 -6.80 17.97
C ASP A 15 -7.19 -6.41 17.03
N ILE A 16 -6.90 -7.26 16.04
CA ILE A 16 -5.82 -6.97 15.09
C ILE A 16 -6.11 -5.76 14.20
N VAL A 17 -7.37 -5.59 13.79
CA VAL A 17 -7.82 -4.41 13.03
C VAL A 17 -7.62 -3.14 13.87
N LYS A 18 -7.99 -3.17 15.15
CA LYS A 18 -7.83 -2.04 16.07
C LYS A 18 -6.35 -1.69 16.26
N LYS A 19 -5.48 -2.70 16.46
CA LYS A 19 -4.03 -2.50 16.61
C LYS A 19 -3.44 -1.77 15.40
N PHE A 20 -3.72 -2.25 14.19
CA PHE A 20 -3.25 -1.60 12.97
C PHE A 20 -3.88 -0.21 12.74
N ALA A 21 -5.16 -0.04 13.05
CA ALA A 21 -5.82 1.27 12.91
C ALA A 21 -5.19 2.32 13.85
N VAL A 22 -4.90 1.95 15.10
CA VAL A 22 -4.20 2.83 16.05
C VAL A 22 -2.79 3.15 15.55
N MET A 23 -2.03 2.13 15.11
CA MET A 23 -0.67 2.34 14.62
C MET A 23 -0.61 3.15 13.33
N SER A 24 -1.62 3.05 12.47
CA SER A 24 -1.74 3.92 11.29
C SER A 24 -1.79 5.39 11.70
N LEU A 25 -2.56 5.76 12.72
CA LEU A 25 -2.60 7.14 13.22
C LEU A 25 -1.27 7.57 13.85
N VAL A 26 -0.61 6.67 14.60
CA VAL A 26 0.71 6.93 15.18
C VAL A 26 1.73 7.23 14.09
N TRP A 27 1.81 6.37 13.07
CA TRP A 27 2.72 6.56 11.95
C TRP A 27 2.34 7.76 11.06
N ALA A 28 1.05 8.12 10.98
CA ALA A 28 0.63 9.34 10.28
C ALA A 28 1.22 10.58 10.95
N VAL A 29 1.10 10.66 12.28
CA VAL A 29 1.67 11.76 13.06
C VAL A 29 3.19 11.81 12.90
N ILE A 30 3.88 10.67 13.06
CA ILE A 30 5.34 10.60 12.93
C ILE A 30 5.77 10.97 11.50
N GLY A 31 5.25 10.29 10.49
CA GLY A 31 5.65 10.48 9.09
C GLY A 31 5.36 11.89 8.58
N MET A 32 4.19 12.45 8.87
CA MET A 32 3.85 13.82 8.46
C MET A 32 4.65 14.86 9.26
N PHE A 33 4.94 14.62 10.54
CA PHE A 33 5.83 15.49 11.33
C PHE A 33 7.24 15.54 10.73
N VAL A 34 7.82 14.38 10.43
CA VAL A 34 9.13 14.31 9.75
C VAL A 34 9.05 15.01 8.39
N GLY A 35 7.93 14.89 7.67
CA GLY A 35 7.67 15.63 6.42
C GLY A 35 7.73 17.15 6.58
N VAL A 36 7.08 17.69 7.62
CA VAL A 36 7.15 19.13 7.96
C VAL A 36 8.57 19.54 8.36
N TYR A 37 9.27 18.69 9.10
CA TYR A 37 10.65 18.94 9.51
C TYR A 37 11.60 19.04 8.31
N ILE A 38 11.60 18.04 7.41
CA ILE A 38 12.48 18.08 6.22
C ILE A 38 12.07 19.17 5.22
N ALA A 39 10.79 19.53 5.16
CA ALA A 39 10.36 20.71 4.40
C ALA A 39 10.92 22.01 5.01
N SER A 40 11.02 22.07 6.34
CA SER A 40 11.64 23.19 7.05
C SER A 40 13.15 23.24 6.82
N GLU A 41 13.85 22.12 6.70
CA GLU A 41 15.27 22.09 6.32
C GLU A 41 15.52 22.68 4.94
N LEU A 42 14.61 22.45 3.97
CA LEU A 42 14.71 23.07 2.64
C LEU A 42 14.51 24.59 2.68
N ALA A 43 13.68 25.09 3.60
CA ALA A 43 13.45 26.53 3.78
C ALA A 43 14.56 27.19 4.63
N TRP A 44 15.04 26.47 5.64
CA TRP A 44 16.01 26.93 6.64
C TRP A 44 17.10 25.87 6.85
N PRO A 45 18.16 25.86 6.00
CA PRO A 45 19.17 24.79 6.01
C PRO A 45 19.93 24.60 7.33
N PHE A 46 19.98 25.61 8.20
CA PHE A 46 20.62 25.48 9.52
C PHE A 46 19.95 24.43 10.41
N LEU A 47 18.69 24.05 10.11
CA LEU A 47 17.99 22.96 10.80
C LEU A 47 18.62 21.58 10.54
N ASN A 48 19.57 21.43 9.62
CA ASN A 48 20.38 20.21 9.50
C ASN A 48 21.38 20.04 10.67
N PHE A 49 21.63 21.11 11.45
CA PHE A 49 22.55 21.14 12.60
C PHE A 49 23.98 20.66 12.32
N ASP A 50 24.43 20.71 11.07
CA ASP A 50 25.72 20.12 10.61
C ASP A 50 25.91 18.67 11.10
N SER A 51 24.81 17.94 11.31
CA SER A 51 24.82 16.59 11.86
C SER A 51 24.50 15.58 10.76
N PRO A 52 25.27 14.48 10.65
CA PRO A 52 24.93 13.44 9.69
C PRO A 52 23.57 12.80 10.01
N TYR A 53 23.20 12.75 11.29
CA TYR A 53 21.97 12.09 11.75
C TYR A 53 20.71 12.90 11.44
N PHE A 54 20.77 14.23 11.57
CA PHE A 54 19.64 15.14 11.35
C PHE A 54 19.70 15.82 9.99
N SER A 55 20.33 15.18 8.99
CA SER A 55 20.43 15.77 7.65
C SER A 55 19.23 15.41 6.80
N PHE A 56 18.82 16.33 5.94
CA PHE A 56 17.74 16.14 4.95
C PHE A 56 17.89 14.84 4.16
N GLY A 57 19.12 14.51 3.75
CA GLY A 57 19.40 13.30 2.99
C GLY A 57 19.05 12.00 3.72
N ARG A 58 19.18 11.95 5.06
CA ARG A 58 18.82 10.77 5.86
C ARG A 58 17.38 10.80 6.33
N PHE A 59 16.83 11.98 6.62
CA PHE A 59 15.45 12.11 7.09
C PHE A 59 14.42 12.02 5.95
N ARG A 60 14.79 12.29 4.69
CA ARG A 60 13.90 12.10 3.54
C ARG A 60 13.35 10.65 3.44
N PRO A 61 14.17 9.59 3.42
CA PRO A 61 13.65 8.22 3.38
C PRO A 61 12.91 7.82 4.67
N VAL A 62 13.22 8.41 5.82
CA VAL A 62 12.42 8.26 7.06
C VAL A 62 11.00 8.79 6.84
N HIS A 63 10.85 10.01 6.31
CA HIS A 63 9.54 10.55 5.96
C HIS A 63 8.79 9.64 4.98
N THR A 64 9.43 9.30 3.86
CA THR A 64 8.84 8.47 2.79
C THR A 64 8.36 7.12 3.33
N THR A 65 9.20 6.43 4.11
CA THR A 65 8.87 5.11 4.67
C THR A 65 7.79 5.20 5.73
N SER A 66 7.91 6.15 6.66
CA SER A 66 6.92 6.36 7.71
C SER A 66 5.55 6.72 7.14
N VAL A 67 5.46 7.53 6.07
CA VAL A 67 4.17 7.94 5.49
C VAL A 67 3.57 6.86 4.57
N ILE A 68 4.38 6.20 3.74
CA ILE A 68 3.87 5.19 2.79
C ILE A 68 3.64 3.86 3.51
N PHE A 69 4.69 3.30 4.12
CA PHE A 69 4.64 1.95 4.69
C PHE A 69 4.17 1.96 6.15
N GLY A 70 4.59 2.97 6.93
CA GLY A 70 4.11 3.17 8.30
C GLY A 70 2.61 3.48 8.34
N PHE A 71 2.23 4.67 7.86
CA PHE A 71 0.84 5.14 7.85
C PHE A 71 -0.01 4.37 6.84
N GLY A 72 0.35 4.44 5.56
CA GLY A 72 -0.40 3.78 4.48
C GLY A 72 -0.46 2.27 4.68
N GLY A 73 0.67 1.61 4.91
CA GLY A 73 0.72 0.17 5.14
C GLY A 73 -0.12 -0.28 6.32
N SER A 74 -0.01 0.39 7.47
CA SER A 74 -0.85 0.06 8.64
C SER A 74 -2.33 0.31 8.38
N ALA A 75 -2.68 1.36 7.62
CA ALA A 75 -4.06 1.59 7.19
C ALA A 75 -4.56 0.42 6.34
N LEU A 76 -3.75 -0.02 5.36
CA LEU A 76 -4.10 -1.12 4.46
C LEU A 76 -4.24 -2.46 5.18
N PHE A 77 -3.38 -2.77 6.15
CA PHE A 77 -3.56 -3.95 7.00
C PHE A 77 -4.85 -3.90 7.80
N ALA A 78 -5.14 -2.76 8.44
CA ALA A 78 -6.38 -2.59 9.19
C ALA A 78 -7.61 -2.77 8.31
N THR A 79 -7.63 -2.09 7.16
CA THR A 79 -8.80 -2.10 6.29
C THR A 79 -8.94 -3.41 5.52
N SER A 80 -7.86 -4.03 5.04
CA SER A 80 -7.95 -5.31 4.36
C SER A 80 -8.46 -6.40 5.29
N TYR A 81 -7.96 -6.48 6.53
CA TYR A 81 -8.42 -7.45 7.53
C TYR A 81 -9.86 -7.22 7.96
N TYR A 82 -10.27 -5.96 8.08
CA TYR A 82 -11.67 -5.64 8.35
C TYR A 82 -12.56 -6.05 7.16
N VAL A 83 -12.20 -5.62 5.96
CA VAL A 83 -13.00 -5.80 4.75
C VAL A 83 -13.13 -7.26 4.37
N VAL A 84 -12.04 -8.02 4.31
CA VAL A 84 -12.05 -9.43 3.87
C VAL A 84 -12.93 -10.28 4.79
N GLN A 85 -12.86 -10.07 6.11
CA GLN A 85 -13.68 -10.81 7.06
C GLN A 85 -15.17 -10.57 6.84
N ARG A 86 -15.55 -9.30 6.62
CA ARG A 86 -16.95 -8.91 6.47
C ARG A 86 -17.52 -9.25 5.11
N THR A 87 -16.76 -9.11 4.04
CA THR A 87 -17.20 -9.41 2.67
C THR A 87 -17.22 -10.92 2.40
N CYS A 88 -16.32 -11.69 3.01
CA CYS A 88 -16.34 -13.16 2.95
C CYS A 88 -17.21 -13.81 4.04
N GLN A 89 -17.67 -13.03 5.02
CA GLN A 89 -18.48 -13.46 6.15
C GLN A 89 -17.83 -14.59 6.98
N THR A 90 -16.52 -14.49 7.19
CA THR A 90 -15.71 -15.47 7.91
C THR A 90 -14.61 -14.77 8.71
N ARG A 91 -14.16 -15.37 9.81
CA ARG A 91 -13.02 -14.84 10.60
C ARG A 91 -11.73 -15.04 9.80
N LEU A 92 -10.69 -14.24 10.08
CA LEU A 92 -9.33 -14.52 9.61
C LEU A 92 -8.94 -15.97 9.96
N ILE A 93 -8.21 -16.63 9.07
CA ILE A 93 -7.89 -18.06 9.22
C ILE A 93 -6.96 -18.39 10.38
N SER A 94 -6.19 -17.42 10.89
CA SER A 94 -5.20 -17.62 11.95
C SER A 94 -4.90 -16.30 12.67
N ASP A 95 -5.14 -16.28 13.98
CA ASP A 95 -4.81 -15.13 14.84
C ASP A 95 -3.31 -14.99 15.06
N GLY A 96 -2.58 -16.11 15.10
CA GLY A 96 -1.12 -16.11 15.24
C GLY A 96 -0.43 -15.47 14.04
N MET A 97 -0.89 -15.80 12.82
CA MET A 97 -0.40 -15.16 11.59
C MET A 97 -0.77 -13.67 11.55
N ALA A 98 -1.99 -13.31 11.97
CA ALA A 98 -2.43 -11.91 12.03
C ALA A 98 -1.57 -11.10 13.03
N SER A 99 -1.23 -11.70 14.17
CA SER A 99 -0.36 -11.07 15.16
C SER A 99 1.09 -10.98 14.69
N PHE A 100 1.58 -11.98 13.96
CA PHE A 100 2.91 -11.96 13.36
C PHE A 100 3.04 -10.85 12.33
N THR A 101 2.06 -10.68 11.44
CA THR A 101 2.09 -9.59 10.45
C THR A 101 2.06 -8.22 11.12
N PHE A 102 1.34 -8.05 12.24
CA PHE A 102 1.36 -6.81 13.02
C PHE A 102 2.73 -6.51 13.61
N TRP A 103 3.27 -7.40 14.45
CA TRP A 103 4.55 -7.14 15.11
C TRP A 103 5.71 -7.09 14.11
N GLY A 104 5.66 -7.93 13.07
CA GLY A 104 6.60 -7.90 11.97
C GLY A 104 6.58 -6.56 11.24
N TRP A 105 5.39 -6.05 10.88
CA TRP A 105 5.27 -4.75 10.23
C TRP A 105 5.75 -3.60 11.12
N MET A 106 5.40 -3.60 12.41
CA MET A 106 5.88 -2.57 13.35
C MET A 106 7.41 -2.59 13.46
N ALA A 107 8.00 -3.79 13.55
CA ALA A 107 9.45 -3.95 13.61
C ALA A 107 10.13 -3.46 12.32
N ILE A 108 9.58 -3.79 11.14
CA ILE A 108 10.10 -3.34 9.84
C ILE A 108 10.21 -1.81 9.79
N ILE A 109 9.14 -1.09 10.12
CA ILE A 109 9.13 0.38 10.03
C ILE A 109 10.14 1.00 11.01
N VAL A 110 10.16 0.52 12.26
CA VAL A 110 11.12 1.00 13.27
C VAL A 110 12.57 0.71 12.84
N LEU A 111 12.85 -0.49 12.32
CA LEU A 111 14.18 -0.87 11.84
C LEU A 111 14.59 -0.03 10.64
N ALA A 112 13.68 0.24 9.70
CA ALA A 112 13.94 1.06 8.54
C ALA A 112 14.31 2.49 8.94
N ASP A 113 13.47 3.15 9.75
CA ASP A 113 13.73 4.52 10.20
C ASP A 113 15.07 4.65 10.95
N ILE A 114 15.36 3.72 11.87
CA ILE A 114 16.65 3.68 12.57
C ILE A 114 17.80 3.47 11.57
N SER A 115 17.65 2.55 10.62
CA SER A 115 18.69 2.26 9.63
C SER A 115 19.02 3.47 8.76
N TYR A 116 18.01 4.25 8.35
CA TYR A 116 18.22 5.44 7.53
C TYR A 116 18.93 6.55 8.28
N VAL A 117 18.55 6.81 9.54
CA VAL A 117 19.25 7.78 10.39
C VAL A 117 20.71 7.39 10.60
N LEU A 118 21.01 6.08 10.69
CA LEU A 118 22.38 5.56 10.77
C LEU A 118 23.13 5.61 9.43
N GLY A 119 22.42 5.81 8.31
CA GLY A 119 23.00 5.95 6.97
C GLY A 119 22.99 4.66 6.13
N TYR A 120 22.28 3.62 6.57
CA TYR A 120 22.11 2.39 5.80
C TYR A 120 20.97 2.57 4.80
N THR A 121 21.29 2.52 3.51
CA THR A 121 20.30 2.62 2.45
C THR A 121 20.81 2.01 1.16
N GLN A 122 19.90 1.38 0.41
CA GLN A 122 20.15 0.97 -0.98
C GLN A 122 20.18 2.14 -1.96
N SER A 123 19.81 3.36 -1.55
CA SER A 123 19.66 4.55 -2.40
C SER A 123 18.63 4.40 -3.54
N ARG A 124 17.68 3.49 -3.37
CA ARG A 124 16.59 3.20 -4.29
C ARG A 124 15.27 3.71 -3.71
N GLU A 125 14.61 4.62 -4.40
CA GLU A 125 13.38 5.25 -3.87
C GLU A 125 12.29 4.22 -3.55
N TYR A 126 11.68 4.36 -2.38
CA TYR A 126 10.68 3.44 -1.82
C TYR A 126 11.20 2.01 -1.51
N ALA A 127 12.46 1.71 -1.83
CA ALA A 127 13.15 0.45 -1.57
C ALA A 127 14.48 0.69 -0.86
N GLU A 128 14.52 1.69 0.03
CA GLU A 128 15.76 2.13 0.66
C GLU A 128 16.26 1.13 1.70
N MET A 129 15.40 0.27 2.26
CA MET A 129 15.75 -0.73 3.28
C MET A 129 16.88 -1.64 2.78
N GLU A 130 17.85 -1.99 3.62
CA GLU A 130 18.88 -2.95 3.25
C GLU A 130 18.41 -4.41 3.40
N TRP A 131 19.13 -5.33 2.75
CA TRP A 131 18.71 -6.71 2.50
C TRP A 131 18.14 -7.50 3.70
N PRO A 132 18.59 -7.34 4.97
CA PRO A 132 17.99 -8.10 6.08
C PRO A 132 16.55 -7.67 6.35
N ILE A 133 16.26 -6.37 6.18
CA ILE A 133 14.91 -5.82 6.34
C ILE A 133 14.06 -6.23 5.13
N ASP A 134 14.62 -6.30 3.92
CA ASP A 134 13.91 -6.80 2.74
C ASP A 134 13.43 -8.24 2.90
N LEU A 135 14.27 -9.12 3.44
CA LEU A 135 13.89 -10.50 3.74
C LEU A 135 12.81 -10.56 4.82
N LEU A 136 12.90 -9.71 5.85
CA LEU A 136 11.86 -9.63 6.87
C LEU A 136 10.53 -9.16 6.28
N ILE A 137 10.55 -8.16 5.39
CA ILE A 137 9.38 -7.72 4.63
C ILE A 137 8.78 -8.90 3.86
N GLU A 138 9.58 -9.62 3.08
CA GLU A 138 9.11 -10.75 2.26
C GLU A 138 8.43 -11.81 3.13
N VAL A 139 9.01 -12.20 4.27
CA VAL A 139 8.42 -13.19 5.18
C VAL A 139 7.09 -12.69 5.78
N VAL A 140 7.04 -11.43 6.22
CA VAL A 140 5.81 -10.81 6.75
C VAL A 140 4.74 -10.74 5.65
N TRP A 141 5.13 -10.38 4.44
CA TRP A 141 4.23 -10.19 3.32
C TRP A 141 3.67 -11.51 2.77
N VAL A 142 4.50 -12.56 2.70
CA VAL A 142 4.05 -13.92 2.36
C VAL A 142 3.06 -14.43 3.42
N THR A 143 3.34 -14.20 4.70
CA THR A 143 2.39 -14.56 5.77
C THR A 143 1.07 -13.81 5.60
N TYR A 144 1.12 -12.52 5.26
CA TYR A 144 -0.06 -11.73 4.97
C TYR A 144 -0.85 -12.26 3.77
N LEU A 145 -0.17 -12.63 2.67
CA LEU A 145 -0.79 -13.23 1.50
C LEU A 145 -1.52 -14.54 1.84
N ILE A 146 -0.87 -15.46 2.55
CA ILE A 146 -1.47 -16.74 2.96
C ILE A 146 -2.70 -16.48 3.83
N LEU A 147 -2.60 -15.56 4.79
CA LEU A 147 -3.71 -15.19 5.66
C LEU A 147 -4.89 -14.62 4.86
N PHE A 148 -4.63 -13.67 3.94
CA PHE A 148 -5.67 -13.02 3.16
C PHE A 148 -6.36 -13.99 2.19
N VAL A 149 -5.57 -14.74 1.40
CA VAL A 149 -6.08 -15.72 0.44
C VAL A 149 -6.81 -16.85 1.16
N GLY A 150 -6.24 -17.42 2.23
CA GLY A 150 -6.92 -18.47 2.96
C GLY A 150 -8.25 -17.99 3.59
N THR A 151 -8.35 -16.71 3.97
CA THR A 151 -9.62 -16.13 4.45
C THR A 151 -10.65 -16.07 3.32
N ILE A 152 -10.25 -15.67 2.11
CA ILE A 152 -11.11 -15.70 0.91
C ILE A 152 -11.54 -17.13 0.55
N MET A 153 -10.66 -18.11 0.72
CA MET A 153 -10.97 -19.52 0.44
C MET A 153 -12.03 -20.09 1.39
N ARG A 154 -12.16 -19.56 2.60
CA ARG A 154 -13.20 -19.93 3.59
C ARG A 154 -14.46 -19.06 3.53
N ARG A 155 -14.65 -18.30 2.45
CA ARG A 155 -15.82 -17.42 2.29
C ARG A 155 -17.13 -18.20 2.27
N LYS A 156 -18.20 -17.58 2.77
CA LYS A 156 -19.56 -18.13 2.71
C LYS A 156 -20.31 -17.78 1.43
N GLN A 157 -19.94 -16.69 0.77
CA GLN A 157 -20.57 -16.23 -0.46
C GLN A 157 -19.83 -16.77 -1.69
N PRO A 158 -20.53 -17.21 -2.75
CA PRO A 158 -19.87 -17.79 -3.93
C PRO A 158 -18.99 -16.77 -4.64
N HIS A 159 -19.43 -15.52 -4.71
CA HIS A 159 -18.71 -14.42 -5.34
C HIS A 159 -17.74 -13.73 -4.37
N ILE A 160 -16.59 -13.32 -4.89
CA ILE A 160 -15.62 -12.49 -4.18
C ILE A 160 -15.96 -11.04 -4.49
N TYR A 161 -16.10 -10.22 -3.45
CA TYR A 161 -16.42 -8.80 -3.60
C TYR A 161 -15.27 -8.04 -4.25
N VAL A 162 -15.60 -7.01 -5.06
CA VAL A 162 -14.63 -6.24 -5.87
C VAL A 162 -13.51 -5.64 -5.01
N ALA A 163 -13.80 -5.18 -3.79
CA ALA A 163 -12.76 -4.69 -2.88
C ALA A 163 -11.63 -5.71 -2.66
N ASN A 164 -11.97 -7.00 -2.56
CA ASN A 164 -10.99 -8.05 -2.36
C ASN A 164 -10.21 -8.35 -3.64
N TRP A 165 -10.71 -8.02 -4.83
CA TRP A 165 -9.92 -8.13 -6.07
C TRP A 165 -8.78 -7.12 -6.02
N PHE A 166 -9.08 -5.88 -5.66
CA PHE A 166 -8.11 -4.81 -5.49
C PHE A 166 -7.09 -5.11 -4.39
N TYR A 167 -7.54 -5.56 -3.22
CA TYR A 167 -6.61 -5.97 -2.16
C TYR A 167 -5.75 -7.16 -2.58
N LEU A 168 -6.31 -8.18 -3.25
CA LEU A 168 -5.52 -9.33 -3.69
C LEU A 168 -4.48 -8.94 -4.75
N ALA A 169 -4.88 -8.10 -5.72
CA ALA A 169 -3.98 -7.56 -6.73
C ALA A 169 -2.84 -6.75 -6.09
N PHE A 170 -3.17 -5.91 -5.11
CA PHE A 170 -2.19 -5.19 -4.29
C PHE A 170 -1.19 -6.13 -3.63
N ILE A 171 -1.66 -7.13 -2.89
CA ILE A 171 -0.78 -8.03 -2.12
C ILE A 171 0.17 -8.78 -3.07
N LEU A 172 -0.37 -9.33 -4.16
CA LEU A 172 0.40 -10.08 -5.14
C LEU A 172 1.41 -9.21 -5.91
N ALA A 173 0.97 -8.05 -6.39
CA ALA A 173 1.84 -7.13 -7.12
C ALA A 173 2.94 -6.61 -6.20
N THR A 174 2.64 -6.17 -4.97
CA THR A 174 3.67 -5.72 -4.03
C THR A 174 4.69 -6.80 -3.72
N ALA A 175 4.29 -8.07 -3.54
CA ALA A 175 5.24 -9.17 -3.34
C ALA A 175 6.18 -9.34 -4.55
N LEU A 176 5.60 -9.35 -5.75
CA LEU A 176 6.36 -9.45 -7.01
C LEU A 176 7.35 -8.29 -7.15
N LEU A 177 6.87 -7.06 -6.96
CA LEU A 177 7.67 -5.85 -7.11
C LEU A 177 8.82 -5.83 -6.09
N HIS A 178 8.52 -6.11 -4.81
CA HIS A 178 9.51 -6.16 -3.73
C HIS A 178 10.59 -7.19 -4.01
N THR A 179 10.21 -8.43 -4.32
CA THR A 179 11.16 -9.51 -4.61
C THR A 179 12.11 -9.13 -5.75
N PHE A 180 11.58 -8.66 -6.89
CA PHE A 180 12.40 -8.45 -8.08
C PHE A 180 13.21 -7.16 -8.07
N ASN A 181 12.71 -6.09 -7.42
CA ASN A 181 13.47 -4.86 -7.28
C ASN A 181 14.62 -4.99 -6.29
N ASN A 182 14.41 -5.78 -5.24
CA ASN A 182 15.36 -5.88 -4.12
C ASN A 182 16.29 -7.09 -4.28
N LEU A 183 16.41 -7.65 -5.49
CA LEU A 183 17.49 -8.58 -5.82
C LEU A 183 18.81 -7.82 -5.71
N ALA A 184 19.55 -8.11 -4.65
CA ALA A 184 20.83 -7.50 -4.34
C ALA A 184 21.79 -8.54 -3.77
N MET A 185 23.09 -8.31 -3.96
CA MET A 185 24.15 -9.13 -3.38
C MET A 185 24.68 -8.45 -2.12
N PRO A 186 24.44 -9.01 -0.92
CA PRO A 186 25.13 -8.60 0.30
C PRO A 186 26.64 -8.64 0.15
N ILE A 187 27.35 -7.65 0.68
CA ILE A 187 28.83 -7.67 0.65
C ILE A 187 29.40 -8.74 1.60
N ASP A 188 28.70 -9.00 2.71
CA ASP A 188 28.98 -10.07 3.68
C ASP A 188 27.72 -10.37 4.53
N LEU A 189 27.71 -11.50 5.26
CA LEU A 189 26.53 -11.95 6.03
C LEU A 189 26.16 -11.08 7.24
N PHE A 190 27.10 -10.28 7.76
CA PHE A 190 26.91 -9.50 9.00
C PHE A 190 26.89 -8.00 8.74
N SER A 191 26.80 -7.59 7.48
CA SER A 191 26.75 -6.21 7.04
C SER A 191 25.36 -5.81 6.59
N MET A 192 24.97 -4.59 6.96
CA MET A 192 23.79 -3.90 6.45
C MET A 192 24.06 -3.27 5.07
N LYS A 193 24.90 -3.90 4.23
CA LYS A 193 25.20 -3.38 2.91
C LYS A 193 25.08 -4.43 1.81
N SER A 194 24.41 -4.03 0.72
CA SER A 194 24.25 -4.80 -0.49
C SER A 194 24.40 -3.92 -1.74
N TYR A 195 24.62 -4.56 -2.89
CA TYR A 195 24.59 -3.93 -4.22
C TYR A 195 23.49 -4.56 -5.08
N SER A 196 22.74 -3.71 -5.80
CA SER A 196 21.71 -4.15 -6.75
C SER A 196 22.27 -5.19 -7.72
N LEU A 197 21.45 -6.19 -8.06
CA LEU A 197 21.73 -7.14 -9.14
C LEU A 197 21.80 -6.44 -10.51
N PHE A 198 21.13 -5.30 -10.65
CA PHE A 198 21.04 -4.54 -11.88
C PHE A 198 21.97 -3.31 -11.83
N ALA A 199 22.30 -2.76 -13.00
CA ALA A 199 23.06 -1.51 -13.10
C ALA A 199 22.55 -0.60 -14.24
N GLY A 200 22.89 0.69 -14.16
CA GLY A 200 22.63 1.68 -15.21
C GLY A 200 21.15 1.74 -15.62
N THR A 201 20.91 1.73 -16.92
CA THR A 201 19.56 1.84 -17.50
C THR A 201 18.62 0.69 -17.09
N GLN A 202 19.16 -0.53 -16.90
CA GLN A 202 18.36 -1.67 -16.44
C GLN A 202 17.93 -1.48 -14.99
N ASP A 203 18.84 -1.02 -14.13
CA ASP A 203 18.49 -0.74 -12.74
C ASP A 203 17.48 0.39 -12.63
N ALA A 204 17.65 1.47 -13.41
CA ALA A 204 16.69 2.56 -13.49
C ALA A 204 15.29 2.06 -13.92
N MET A 205 15.21 1.19 -14.93
CA MET A 205 13.94 0.64 -15.38
C MET A 205 13.30 -0.27 -14.34
N THR A 206 14.07 -1.19 -13.73
CA THR A 206 13.56 -2.04 -12.64
C THR A 206 13.09 -1.18 -11.47
N GLN A 207 13.87 -0.15 -11.10
CA GLN A 207 13.56 0.78 -10.03
C GLN A 207 12.26 1.55 -10.26
N TRP A 208 11.98 2.03 -11.47
CA TRP A 208 10.75 2.78 -11.73
C TRP A 208 9.58 1.92 -12.15
N TRP A 209 9.82 0.72 -12.66
CA TRP A 209 8.81 -0.33 -12.69
C TRP A 209 8.33 -0.63 -11.26
N TYR A 210 9.25 -0.80 -10.31
CA TYR A 210 8.95 -0.92 -8.89
C TYR A 210 8.26 0.32 -8.33
N GLY A 211 8.92 1.47 -8.37
CA GLY A 211 8.49 2.68 -7.66
C GLY A 211 7.12 3.17 -8.14
N HIS A 212 6.87 3.14 -9.45
CA HIS A 212 5.55 3.50 -9.95
C HIS A 212 4.48 2.50 -9.52
N ASN A 213 4.75 1.20 -9.63
CA ASN A 213 3.77 0.18 -9.25
C ASN A 213 3.65 0.04 -7.73
N ALA A 214 4.62 0.50 -6.93
CA ALA A 214 4.45 0.70 -5.50
C ALA A 214 3.32 1.70 -5.26
N VAL A 215 3.36 2.89 -5.88
CA VAL A 215 2.22 3.82 -5.83
C VAL A 215 0.96 3.18 -6.45
N GLY A 216 1.08 2.52 -7.60
CA GLY A 216 -0.06 1.97 -8.33
C GLY A 216 -0.83 0.86 -7.63
N PHE A 217 -0.14 -0.04 -6.96
CA PHE A 217 -0.78 -1.16 -6.28
C PHE A 217 -0.94 -0.90 -4.78
N PHE A 218 0.07 -0.33 -4.13
CA PHE A 218 0.02 -0.04 -2.70
C PHE A 218 -0.85 1.19 -2.42
N LEU A 219 -0.66 2.30 -3.14
CA LEU A 219 -1.35 3.56 -2.85
C LEU A 219 -2.61 3.80 -3.70
N THR A 220 -2.75 3.17 -4.87
CA THR A 220 -3.96 3.27 -5.70
C THR A 220 -4.84 2.04 -5.56
N ALA A 221 -4.37 0.85 -5.97
CA ALA A 221 -5.23 -0.35 -6.00
C ALA A 221 -5.75 -0.71 -4.60
N ALA A 222 -4.89 -0.76 -3.58
CA ALA A 222 -5.32 -1.11 -2.23
C ALA A 222 -6.31 -0.09 -1.63
N PHE A 223 -6.10 1.20 -1.88
CA PHE A 223 -7.02 2.26 -1.46
C PHE A 223 -8.32 2.29 -2.28
N LEU A 224 -8.32 1.85 -3.54
CA LEU A 224 -9.56 1.53 -4.27
C LEU A 224 -10.29 0.37 -3.59
N GLY A 225 -9.58 -0.64 -3.08
CA GLY A 225 -10.15 -1.68 -2.22
C GLY A 225 -10.84 -1.10 -0.97
N MET A 226 -10.20 -0.13 -0.32
CA MET A 226 -10.80 0.63 0.79
C MET A 226 -12.06 1.37 0.34
N MET A 227 -11.98 2.15 -0.74
CA MET A 227 -13.11 2.89 -1.31
C MET A 227 -14.30 1.96 -1.61
N TYR A 228 -14.04 0.81 -2.24
CA TYR A 228 -15.08 -0.12 -2.67
C TYR A 228 -15.87 -0.71 -1.51
N TYR A 229 -15.29 -0.75 -0.32
CA TYR A 229 -16.02 -1.15 0.87
C TYR A 229 -16.65 0.05 1.58
N PHE A 230 -15.85 1.07 1.91
CA PHE A 230 -16.27 2.10 2.86
C PHE A 230 -17.21 3.14 2.26
N VAL A 231 -17.05 3.53 0.98
CA VAL A 231 -17.96 4.48 0.32
C VAL A 231 -19.40 3.96 0.27
N PRO A 232 -19.70 2.79 -0.33
CA PRO A 232 -21.08 2.29 -0.35
C PRO A 232 -21.61 2.01 1.06
N LYS A 233 -20.74 1.56 1.98
CA LYS A 233 -21.14 1.26 3.35
C LYS A 233 -21.57 2.52 4.12
N GLN A 234 -20.80 3.60 4.01
CA GLN A 234 -21.10 4.87 4.68
C GLN A 234 -22.25 5.61 3.97
N ALA A 235 -22.30 5.54 2.64
CA ALA A 235 -23.38 6.11 1.85
C ALA A 235 -24.70 5.39 2.07
N GLY A 236 -24.69 4.11 2.47
CA GLY A 236 -25.88 3.27 2.54
C GLY A 236 -26.49 3.06 1.15
N ARG A 237 -25.64 2.99 0.12
CA ARG A 237 -26.02 2.91 -1.29
C ARG A 237 -25.33 1.71 -1.94
N PRO A 238 -25.96 1.06 -2.93
CA PRO A 238 -25.27 0.06 -3.73
C PRO A 238 -24.18 0.73 -4.58
N ILE A 239 -23.13 -0.03 -4.93
CA ILE A 239 -22.12 0.43 -5.89
C ILE A 239 -22.82 0.82 -7.19
N TYR A 240 -22.42 1.95 -7.77
CA TYR A 240 -23.01 2.49 -8.99
C TYR A 240 -22.96 1.52 -10.18
N SER A 241 -21.78 1.05 -10.60
CA SER A 241 -21.65 0.20 -11.78
C SER A 241 -20.69 -0.97 -11.56
N TYR A 242 -21.26 -2.17 -11.49
CA TYR A 242 -20.49 -3.42 -11.43
C TYR A 242 -19.70 -3.69 -12.73
N ARG A 243 -20.25 -3.33 -13.89
CA ARG A 243 -19.51 -3.48 -15.17
C ARG A 243 -18.28 -2.57 -15.20
N LEU A 244 -18.43 -1.34 -14.69
CA LEU A 244 -17.30 -0.43 -14.55
C LEU A 244 -16.28 -1.00 -13.58
N SER A 245 -16.71 -1.62 -12.47
CA SER A 245 -15.82 -2.35 -11.54
C SER A 245 -14.99 -3.44 -12.21
N ILE A 246 -15.51 -4.16 -13.20
CA ILE A 246 -14.75 -5.15 -13.94
C ILE A 246 -13.75 -4.47 -14.88
N VAL A 247 -14.24 -3.57 -15.74
CA VAL A 247 -13.43 -2.94 -16.79
C VAL A 247 -12.27 -2.17 -16.18
N HIS A 248 -12.55 -1.32 -15.18
CA HIS A 248 -11.51 -0.50 -14.59
C HIS A 248 -10.53 -1.33 -13.75
N PHE A 249 -10.95 -2.41 -13.08
CA PHE A 249 -10.03 -3.28 -12.33
C PHE A 249 -8.99 -3.93 -13.26
N TRP A 250 -9.46 -4.58 -14.33
CA TRP A 250 -8.56 -5.29 -15.24
C TRP A 250 -7.70 -4.34 -16.06
N ALA A 251 -8.28 -3.26 -16.58
CA ALA A 251 -7.52 -2.28 -17.34
C ALA A 251 -6.50 -1.56 -16.44
N LEU A 252 -6.85 -1.19 -15.20
CA LEU A 252 -5.91 -0.59 -14.26
C LEU A 252 -4.78 -1.55 -13.93
N GLY A 253 -5.09 -2.78 -13.52
CA GLY A 253 -4.09 -3.78 -13.15
C GLY A 253 -3.14 -4.14 -14.30
N PHE A 254 -3.64 -4.22 -15.54
CA PHE A 254 -2.79 -4.46 -16.70
C PHE A 254 -1.93 -3.24 -17.07
N MET A 255 -2.54 -2.06 -17.18
CA MET A 255 -1.85 -0.86 -17.68
C MET A 255 -0.80 -0.33 -16.70
N TYR A 256 -1.04 -0.39 -15.38
CA TYR A 256 -0.10 0.12 -14.37
C TYR A 256 1.30 -0.51 -14.49
N MET A 257 1.38 -1.78 -14.89
CA MET A 257 2.65 -2.49 -15.03
C MET A 257 3.56 -1.92 -16.13
N TRP A 258 3.03 -1.12 -17.06
CA TRP A 258 3.76 -0.60 -18.21
C TRP A 258 4.30 0.82 -18.05
N VAL A 259 3.80 1.58 -17.07
CA VAL A 259 4.01 3.03 -17.07
C VAL A 259 5.26 3.47 -16.30
N GLY A 260 6.00 2.55 -15.67
CA GLY A 260 7.18 2.88 -14.88
C GLY A 260 8.21 3.77 -15.60
N ALA A 261 8.44 3.54 -16.89
CA ALA A 261 9.39 4.35 -17.67
C ALA A 261 8.97 5.82 -17.90
N HIS A 262 7.77 6.25 -17.48
CA HIS A 262 7.39 7.66 -17.49
C HIS A 262 8.22 8.53 -16.52
N HIS A 263 8.90 7.90 -15.55
CA HIS A 263 9.86 8.55 -14.66
C HIS A 263 11.22 8.77 -15.34
N LEU A 264 11.41 8.19 -16.53
CA LEU A 264 12.70 8.08 -17.22
C LEU A 264 12.66 8.72 -18.62
N HIS A 265 11.72 9.63 -18.86
CA HIS A 265 11.67 10.39 -20.10
C HIS A 265 12.93 11.25 -20.27
N TRP A 266 13.48 11.25 -21.49
CA TRP A 266 14.71 11.98 -21.85
C TRP A 266 15.94 11.61 -20.98
N THR A 267 16.03 10.33 -20.60
CA THR A 267 17.19 9.75 -19.90
C THR A 267 17.98 8.82 -20.83
N ALA A 268 18.93 8.05 -20.28
CA ALA A 268 19.64 6.99 -21.00
C ALA A 268 18.77 5.74 -21.29
N LEU A 269 17.49 5.75 -20.90
CA LEU A 269 16.54 4.70 -21.26
C LEU A 269 16.21 4.75 -22.77
N PRO A 270 16.15 3.60 -23.48
CA PRO A 270 15.81 3.59 -24.89
C PRO A 270 14.46 4.28 -25.19
N ASP A 271 14.43 5.07 -26.26
CA ASP A 271 13.26 5.87 -26.65
C ASP A 271 11.98 5.04 -26.83
N TRP A 272 12.10 3.78 -27.27
CA TRP A 272 10.95 2.90 -27.44
C TRP A 272 10.27 2.58 -26.10
N THR A 273 11.04 2.38 -25.02
CA THR A 273 10.50 2.09 -23.69
C THR A 273 9.85 3.34 -23.10
N SER A 274 10.50 4.49 -23.25
CA SER A 274 9.96 5.81 -22.89
C SER A 274 8.62 6.07 -23.60
N SER A 275 8.56 5.86 -24.92
CA SER A 275 7.35 6.07 -25.74
C SER A 275 6.23 5.12 -25.36
N LEU A 276 6.55 3.84 -25.07
CA LEU A 276 5.58 2.85 -24.62
C LEU A 276 4.94 3.27 -23.29
N ALA A 277 5.75 3.69 -22.31
CA ALA A 277 5.25 4.15 -21.03
C ALA A 277 4.43 5.44 -21.15
N ALA A 278 4.82 6.40 -22.00
CA ALA A 278 4.00 7.58 -22.27
C ALA A 278 2.61 7.20 -22.79
N ALA A 279 2.54 6.31 -23.78
CA ALA A 279 1.27 5.86 -24.34
C ALA A 279 0.39 5.16 -23.28
N PHE A 280 0.95 4.22 -22.52
CA PHE A 280 0.21 3.53 -21.46
C PHE A 280 -0.20 4.48 -20.32
N SER A 281 0.60 5.50 -20.00
CA SER A 281 0.26 6.49 -18.96
C SER A 281 -0.96 7.32 -19.36
N ILE A 282 -1.05 7.71 -20.63
CA ILE A 282 -2.23 8.41 -21.15
C ILE A 282 -3.47 7.50 -21.11
N LEU A 283 -3.31 6.24 -21.54
CA LEU A 283 -4.41 5.26 -21.50
C LEU A 283 -4.87 4.95 -20.07
N LEU A 284 -3.95 4.95 -19.10
CA LEU A 284 -4.20 4.68 -17.68
C LEU A 284 -5.16 5.70 -17.04
N LEU A 285 -5.33 6.89 -17.62
CA LEU A 285 -6.30 7.89 -17.17
C LEU A 285 -7.72 7.29 -17.12
N MET A 286 -8.12 6.55 -18.15
CA MET A 286 -9.48 6.00 -18.26
C MET A 286 -9.84 5.03 -17.12
N PRO A 287 -9.07 3.96 -16.84
CA PRO A 287 -9.41 3.06 -15.74
C PRO A 287 -9.19 3.69 -14.36
N SER A 288 -8.27 4.64 -14.23
CA SER A 288 -8.08 5.40 -12.98
C SER A 288 -9.33 6.22 -12.65
N TRP A 289 -9.82 7.02 -13.60
CA TRP A 289 -11.08 7.75 -13.44
C TRP A 289 -12.30 6.82 -13.34
N GLY A 290 -12.23 5.62 -13.91
CA GLY A 290 -13.25 4.58 -13.68
C GLY A 290 -13.46 4.29 -12.19
N GLY A 291 -12.39 4.30 -11.38
CA GLY A 291 -12.48 4.17 -9.91
C GLY A 291 -13.18 5.35 -9.27
N MET A 292 -12.73 6.57 -9.57
CA MET A 292 -13.33 7.82 -9.09
C MET A 292 -14.82 7.91 -9.45
N ILE A 293 -15.17 7.69 -10.71
CA ILE A 293 -16.56 7.74 -11.20
C ILE A 293 -17.42 6.73 -10.44
N ASN A 294 -16.94 5.49 -10.24
CA ASN A 294 -17.72 4.49 -9.54
C ASN A 294 -17.93 4.85 -8.06
N GLY A 295 -16.91 5.42 -7.41
CA GLY A 295 -16.99 5.89 -6.03
C GLY A 295 -17.93 7.10 -5.88
N ILE A 296 -17.74 8.15 -6.68
CA ILE A 296 -18.55 9.38 -6.60
C ILE A 296 -20.00 9.10 -7.00
N MET A 297 -20.24 8.39 -8.09
CA MET A 297 -21.60 8.11 -8.55
C MET A 297 -22.36 7.16 -7.61
N THR A 298 -21.67 6.38 -6.77
CA THR A 298 -22.29 5.61 -5.68
C THR A 298 -23.00 6.53 -4.66
N LEU A 299 -22.57 7.80 -4.54
CA LEU A 299 -23.23 8.79 -3.70
C LEU A 299 -24.48 9.41 -4.35
N SER A 300 -24.80 9.09 -5.60
CA SER A 300 -25.97 9.66 -6.29
C SER A 300 -27.26 9.42 -5.49
N GLY A 301 -27.92 10.52 -5.14
CA GLY A 301 -29.12 10.53 -4.27
C GLY A 301 -28.83 10.53 -2.76
N ALA A 302 -27.57 10.55 -2.32
CA ALA A 302 -27.14 10.68 -0.93
C ALA A 302 -26.19 11.88 -0.72
N TRP A 303 -26.20 12.84 -1.64
CA TRP A 303 -25.35 14.05 -1.58
C TRP A 303 -25.63 14.94 -0.36
N ASP A 304 -26.83 14.87 0.21
CA ASP A 304 -27.20 15.53 1.46
C ASP A 304 -26.31 15.09 2.63
N LYS A 305 -25.80 13.84 2.61
CA LYS A 305 -24.84 13.35 3.61
C LYS A 305 -23.54 14.14 3.62
N LEU A 306 -23.14 14.79 2.52
CA LEU A 306 -21.99 15.68 2.55
C LEU A 306 -22.19 16.88 3.47
N ARG A 307 -23.42 17.22 3.87
CA ARG A 307 -23.65 18.30 4.84
C ARG A 307 -23.60 17.81 6.28
N THR A 308 -23.89 16.54 6.54
CA THR A 308 -24.11 16.01 7.89
C THR A 308 -23.06 15.00 8.34
N ASP A 309 -22.42 14.29 7.43
CA ASP A 309 -21.46 13.22 7.71
C ASP A 309 -20.03 13.62 7.27
N PRO A 310 -19.14 13.98 8.22
CA PRO A 310 -17.78 14.36 7.89
C PRO A 310 -16.95 13.20 7.33
N VAL A 311 -17.26 11.94 7.70
CA VAL A 311 -16.57 10.77 7.16
C VAL A 311 -16.86 10.64 5.66
N MET A 312 -18.10 10.86 5.26
CA MET A 312 -18.47 10.90 3.85
C MET A 312 -17.77 12.05 3.10
N ARG A 313 -17.63 13.23 3.72
CA ARG A 313 -16.85 14.33 3.13
C ARG A 313 -15.41 13.91 2.85
N PHE A 314 -14.73 13.31 3.83
CA PHE A 314 -13.36 12.82 3.64
C PHE A 314 -13.26 11.85 2.46
N MET A 315 -14.19 10.88 2.36
CA MET A 315 -14.16 9.89 1.27
C MET A 315 -14.36 10.50 -0.12
N ILE A 316 -15.31 11.44 -0.27
CA ILE A 316 -15.58 12.06 -1.57
C ILE A 316 -14.48 13.06 -1.96
N VAL A 317 -13.99 13.83 -1.01
CA VAL A 317 -12.85 14.72 -1.26
C VAL A 317 -11.62 13.89 -1.63
N ALA A 318 -11.34 12.79 -0.93
CA ALA A 318 -10.24 11.89 -1.26
C ALA A 318 -10.34 11.28 -2.67
N LEU A 319 -11.54 11.06 -3.20
CA LEU A 319 -11.73 10.61 -4.59
C LEU A 319 -11.50 11.71 -5.63
N SER A 320 -11.51 12.98 -5.21
CA SER A 320 -11.31 14.14 -6.09
C SER A 320 -9.83 14.53 -6.23
N PHE A 321 -8.97 14.05 -5.32
CA PHE A 321 -7.52 14.18 -5.36
C PHE A 321 -6.90 12.91 -5.95
#